data_AF-A0AAD2JKN6-F1
#
_entry.id   AF-A0AAD2JKN6-F1
#
_cell.length_a   1.000
_cell.length_b   1.000
_cell.length_c   1.000
_cell.angle_alpha   90.00
_cell.angle_beta   90.00
_cell.angle_gamma   90.00
#
_symmetry.space_group_name_H-M   'P 1'
#
loop_
_entity.id
_entity.type
_entity.pdbx_description
1 polymer ?
#
loop_
_entity_poly.entity_id
_entity_poly.type
_entity_poly.pdbx_seq_one_letter_code
_entity_poly.pdbx_strand_id
1 'polypeptide(L)'
;MMRLVILVALISAVIAFAPAHVNRVKNTQNPSPKLFETSGESNRSQEEEEANEYDPKREQEIILESMSLDGAKVIANMDIPERAKRAMLAEAVEDRIFSLTEKLESLIDEDGMITEQNRGKAVEIAEATKSLQTQYQNLVSGEESSILQALSAMGKE
;
A
#
# COMPACT_ATOMS: atom_id res chain seq x y z
N MET A 1 -15.75 21.10 -11.74
CA MET A 1 -14.78 20.49 -10.80
C MET A 1 -15.47 19.49 -9.85
N MET A 2 -16.23 18.51 -10.38
CA MET A 2 -16.88 17.45 -9.57
C MET A 2 -16.49 16.03 -10.04
N ARG A 3 -15.62 15.91 -11.04
CA ARG A 3 -15.23 14.63 -11.66
C ARG A 3 -14.22 13.83 -10.81
N LEU A 4 -13.59 14.47 -9.83
CA LEU A 4 -12.42 13.93 -9.10
C LEU A 4 -12.77 13.25 -7.76
N VAL A 5 -13.98 13.48 -7.23
CA VAL A 5 -14.32 13.09 -5.84
C VAL A 5 -14.69 11.60 -5.73
N ILE A 6 -15.08 10.95 -6.83
CA ILE A 6 -15.60 9.57 -6.79
C ILE A 6 -14.47 8.54 -6.76
N LEU A 7 -13.33 8.79 -7.40
CA LEU A 7 -12.17 7.88 -7.36
C LEU A 7 -11.59 7.79 -5.94
N VAL A 8 -11.44 8.95 -5.29
CA VAL A 8 -10.98 9.04 -3.89
C VAL A 8 -11.97 8.38 -2.93
N ALA A 9 -13.28 8.47 -3.17
CA ALA A 9 -14.26 7.86 -2.27
C ALA A 9 -14.28 6.32 -2.31
N LEU A 10 -14.01 5.70 -3.47
CA LEU A 10 -13.94 4.24 -3.57
C LEU A 10 -12.62 3.67 -3.01
N ILE A 11 -11.52 4.43 -3.10
CA ILE A 11 -10.22 4.04 -2.56
C ILE A 11 -10.12 4.37 -1.04
N SER A 12 -10.67 5.50 -0.59
CA SER A 12 -10.56 5.97 0.81
C SER A 12 -11.58 5.37 1.78
N ALA A 13 -12.72 4.84 1.31
CA ALA A 13 -13.73 4.25 2.19
C ALA A 13 -13.34 2.87 2.80
N VAL A 14 -12.13 2.37 2.51
CA VAL A 14 -11.66 1.04 2.96
C VAL A 14 -10.78 1.08 4.22
N ILE A 15 -10.35 2.27 4.69
CA ILE A 15 -9.39 2.40 5.82
C ILE A 15 -10.06 2.34 7.20
N ALA A 16 -11.39 2.38 7.30
CA ALA A 16 -12.05 2.54 8.61
C ALA A 16 -12.73 1.26 9.14
N PHE A 17 -11.99 0.16 9.39
CA PHE A 17 -12.38 -0.79 10.46
C PHE A 17 -11.29 -1.84 10.80
N ALA A 18 -10.50 -1.59 11.85
CA ALA A 18 -9.91 -2.64 12.67
C ALA A 18 -9.68 -2.12 14.11
N PRO A 19 -10.28 -2.73 15.14
CA PRO A 19 -10.03 -2.34 16.53
C PRO A 19 -8.75 -3.04 17.01
N ALA A 20 -7.66 -2.31 17.14
CA ALA A 20 -6.45 -2.80 17.81
C ALA A 20 -6.65 -2.82 19.33
N HIS A 21 -6.86 -4.00 19.90
CA HIS A 21 -6.72 -4.25 21.33
C HIS A 21 -5.22 -4.22 21.69
N VAL A 22 -4.70 -3.05 22.06
CA VAL A 22 -3.30 -2.88 22.48
C VAL A 22 -3.18 -3.13 24.00
N ASN A 23 -2.46 -4.19 24.36
CA ASN A 23 -2.03 -4.45 25.73
C ASN A 23 -0.93 -3.44 26.12
N ARG A 24 -1.25 -2.61 27.11
CA ARG A 24 -0.39 -1.53 27.63
C ARG A 24 0.57 -2.09 28.68
N VAL A 25 1.83 -2.37 28.30
CA VAL A 25 2.93 -2.52 29.26
C VAL A 25 3.51 -1.14 29.55
N LYS A 26 3.41 -0.70 30.80
CA LYS A 26 4.07 0.51 31.31
C LYS A 26 5.51 0.15 31.65
N ASN A 27 6.50 0.74 30.98
CA ASN A 27 7.85 0.79 31.52
C ASN A 27 8.35 2.24 31.54
N THR A 28 8.65 2.69 32.76
CA THR A 28 9.18 3.99 33.13
C THR A 28 10.69 3.90 33.25
N GLN A 29 11.44 4.78 32.60
CA GLN A 29 12.54 5.51 33.24
C GLN A 29 13.02 6.67 32.37
N ASN A 30 13.44 7.71 33.08
CA ASN A 30 13.53 9.12 32.74
C ASN A 30 15.02 9.49 32.48
N PRO A 31 15.43 10.78 32.45
CA PRO A 31 15.73 11.59 31.28
C PRO A 31 17.23 11.81 30.97
N SER A 32 17.48 12.38 29.79
CA SER A 32 18.75 12.86 29.22
C SER A 32 19.52 13.88 30.09
N PRO A 33 20.78 14.22 29.72
CA PRO A 33 20.95 15.47 28.97
C PRO A 33 22.06 15.51 27.89
N LYS A 34 21.73 16.24 26.81
CA LYS A 34 22.49 17.23 26.01
C LYS A 34 23.99 17.00 25.69
N LEU A 35 24.34 17.07 24.39
CA LEU A 35 25.08 18.16 23.73
C LEU A 35 25.77 17.65 22.45
N PHE A 36 25.29 18.07 21.27
CA PHE A 36 26.15 18.51 20.17
C PHE A 36 25.28 19.32 19.18
N GLU A 37 25.42 20.63 19.24
CA GLU A 37 24.93 21.56 18.22
C GLU A 37 25.96 21.59 17.09
N THR A 38 25.54 21.28 15.87
CA THR A 38 26.18 21.83 14.68
C THR A 38 25.12 22.52 13.86
N SER A 39 25.18 23.85 13.92
CA SER A 39 24.49 24.81 13.10
C SER A 39 24.86 24.64 11.62
N GLY A 40 23.83 24.54 10.80
CA GLY A 40 23.87 24.65 9.35
C GLY A 40 22.52 25.19 8.89
N GLU A 41 22.28 26.48 9.16
CA GLU A 41 21.17 27.22 8.57
C GLU A 41 21.44 27.53 7.08
N SER A 42 20.34 27.86 6.38
CA SER A 42 20.20 28.28 4.97
C SER A 42 20.14 27.13 3.95
N ASN A 43 19.09 26.98 3.13
CA ASN A 43 18.14 27.95 2.61
C ASN A 43 16.74 27.37 2.41
N ARG A 44 15.77 28.22 2.75
CA ARG A 44 14.37 28.19 2.36
C ARG A 44 14.26 28.63 0.89
N SER A 45 13.91 27.70 0.02
CA SER A 45 13.23 27.91 -1.27
C SER A 45 12.07 26.91 -1.20
N GLN A 46 10.80 27.27 -1.00
CA GLN A 46 9.98 28.10 -1.89
C GLN A 46 10.20 27.73 -3.36
N GLU A 47 10.05 26.45 -3.67
CA GLU A 47 9.81 25.98 -5.03
C GLU A 47 8.50 25.19 -5.03
N GLU A 48 7.52 25.84 -5.64
CA GLU A 48 6.51 25.22 -6.51
C GLU A 48 5.43 24.38 -5.81
N GLU A 49 4.32 25.05 -5.46
CA GLU A 49 2.98 24.47 -5.64
C GLU A 49 2.82 24.14 -7.13
N GLU A 50 3.45 23.07 -7.59
CA GLU A 50 3.03 22.39 -8.79
C GLU A 50 1.58 21.99 -8.57
N ALA A 51 0.73 22.31 -9.54
CA ALA A 51 -0.63 21.80 -9.58
C ALA A 51 -0.54 20.29 -9.34
N ASN A 52 -1.06 19.85 -8.18
CA ASN A 52 -1.04 18.47 -7.73
C ASN A 52 -1.91 17.68 -8.72
N GLU A 53 -1.34 17.33 -9.87
CA GLU A 53 -1.97 16.55 -10.91
C GLU A 53 -2.22 15.19 -10.30
N TYR A 54 -3.50 14.86 -10.16
CA TYR A 54 -3.93 13.59 -9.60
C TYR A 54 -3.42 12.47 -10.51
N ASP A 55 -2.38 11.77 -10.06
CA ASP A 55 -1.88 10.56 -10.68
C ASP A 55 -2.33 9.34 -9.85
N PRO A 56 -3.34 8.58 -10.30
CA PRO A 56 -3.81 7.40 -9.58
C PRO A 56 -2.73 6.34 -9.41
N LYS A 57 -1.73 6.28 -10.30
CA LYS A 57 -0.57 5.40 -10.12
C LYS A 57 0.25 5.83 -8.91
N ARG A 58 0.48 7.13 -8.76
CA ARG A 58 1.21 7.68 -7.62
C ARG A 58 0.51 7.42 -6.29
N GLU A 59 -0.82 7.56 -6.25
CA GLU A 59 -1.57 7.21 -5.04
C GLU A 59 -1.46 5.73 -4.68
N GLN A 60 -1.50 4.85 -5.69
CA GLN A 60 -1.33 3.43 -5.49
C GLN A 60 0.07 3.07 -5.00
N GLU A 61 1.11 3.68 -5.56
CA GLU A 61 2.50 3.54 -5.08
C GLU A 61 2.62 3.91 -3.59
N ILE A 62 2.05 5.05 -3.18
CA ILE A 62 2.11 5.51 -1.79
C ILE A 62 1.47 4.49 -0.85
N ILE A 63 0.35 3.88 -1.24
CA ILE A 63 -0.32 2.84 -0.45
C ILE A 63 0.59 1.63 -0.29
N LEU A 64 1.15 1.09 -1.38
CA LEU A 64 2.01 -0.09 -1.33
C LEU A 64 3.32 0.18 -0.58
N GLU A 65 3.92 1.35 -0.80
CA GLU A 65 5.11 1.80 -0.08
C GLU A 65 4.85 1.86 1.44
N SER A 66 3.72 2.42 1.86
CA SER A 66 3.36 2.49 3.28
C SER A 66 3.22 1.11 3.92
N MET A 67 2.57 0.16 3.22
CA MET A 67 2.44 -1.23 3.68
C MET A 67 3.81 -1.92 3.83
N SER A 68 4.70 -1.68 2.87
CA SER A 68 6.05 -2.24 2.88
C SER A 68 6.91 -1.67 4.01
N LEU A 69 6.83 -0.35 4.25
CA LEU A 69 7.53 0.32 5.34
C LEU A 69 7.10 -0.20 6.72
N ASP A 70 5.80 -0.42 6.92
CA ASP A 70 5.26 -0.95 8.18
C ASP A 70 5.81 -2.34 8.50
N GLY A 71 6.00 -3.18 7.47
CA GLY A 71 6.51 -4.54 7.58
C GLY A 71 8.03 -4.69 7.62
N ALA A 72 8.78 -3.65 7.23
CA ALA A 72 10.21 -3.74 6.96
C ALA A 72 11.04 -4.32 8.12
N LYS A 73 10.71 -3.96 9.37
CA LYS A 73 11.40 -4.49 10.56
C LYS A 73 11.14 -5.98 10.78
N VAL A 74 9.92 -6.45 10.52
CA VAL A 74 9.56 -7.87 10.68
C VAL A 74 10.29 -8.69 9.61
N ILE A 75 10.20 -8.26 8.35
CA ILE A 75 10.88 -8.90 7.22
C ILE A 75 12.40 -8.93 7.45
N ALA A 76 13.01 -7.86 7.95
CA ALA A 76 14.45 -7.81 8.20
C ALA A 76 14.95 -8.92 9.13
N ASN A 77 14.12 -9.37 10.07
CA ASN A 77 14.43 -10.42 11.04
C ASN A 77 14.15 -11.85 10.53
N MET A 78 13.62 -12.02 9.31
CA MET A 78 13.39 -13.34 8.71
C MET A 78 14.64 -13.89 8.03
N ASP A 79 14.65 -15.20 7.81
CA ASP A 79 15.71 -15.88 7.06
C ASP A 79 15.79 -15.36 5.61
N ILE A 80 17.01 -15.27 5.07
CA ILE A 80 17.26 -14.74 3.71
C ILE A 80 16.39 -15.42 2.63
N PRO A 81 16.26 -16.77 2.60
CA PRO A 81 15.43 -17.43 1.60
C PRO A 81 13.95 -17.06 1.71
N GLU A 82 13.45 -16.84 2.93
CA GLU A 82 12.06 -16.44 3.16
C GLU A 82 11.81 -15.00 2.69
N ARG A 83 12.74 -14.08 3.00
CA ARG A 83 12.68 -12.70 2.51
C ARG A 83 12.68 -12.65 0.98
N ALA A 84 13.53 -13.45 0.34
CA ALA A 84 13.61 -13.52 -1.12
C ALA A 84 12.29 -14.01 -1.73
N LYS A 85 11.69 -15.08 -1.18
CA LYS A 85 10.38 -15.58 -1.64
C LYS A 85 9.29 -14.53 -1.49
N ARG A 86 9.23 -13.85 -0.34
CA ARG A 86 8.27 -12.78 -0.07
C ARG A 86 8.42 -11.61 -1.04
N ALA A 87 9.66 -11.17 -1.28
CA ALA A 87 9.94 -10.08 -2.22
C ALA A 87 9.51 -10.44 -3.66
N MET A 88 9.89 -11.63 -4.15
CA MET A 88 9.51 -12.08 -5.50
C MET A 88 7.99 -12.15 -5.69
N LEU A 89 7.26 -12.64 -4.67
CA LEU A 89 5.80 -12.73 -4.75
C LEU A 89 5.15 -11.35 -4.60
N ALA A 90 5.70 -10.48 -3.75
CA ALA A 90 5.17 -9.13 -3.55
C ALA A 90 5.27 -8.32 -4.85
N GLU A 91 6.40 -8.40 -5.55
CA GLU A 91 6.61 -7.79 -6.88
C GLU A 91 5.56 -8.29 -7.89
N ALA A 92 5.37 -9.61 -7.98
CA ALA A 92 4.37 -10.18 -8.90
C ALA A 92 2.93 -9.76 -8.57
N VAL A 93 2.60 -9.61 -7.28
CA VAL A 93 1.29 -9.12 -6.83
C VAL A 93 1.14 -7.62 -7.13
N GLU A 94 2.18 -6.83 -6.91
CA GLU A 94 2.23 -5.39 -7.21
C GLU A 94 2.01 -5.10 -8.70
N ASP A 95 2.73 -5.79 -9.59
CA ASP A 95 2.52 -5.71 -11.03
C ASP A 95 1.05 -5.99 -11.42
N ARG A 96 0.43 -6.96 -10.75
CA ARG A 96 -0.95 -7.32 -11.02
C ARG A 96 -1.93 -6.26 -10.53
N ILE A 97 -1.65 -5.64 -9.39
CA ILE A 97 -2.41 -4.51 -8.83
C ILE A 97 -2.39 -3.35 -9.82
N PHE A 98 -1.21 -2.91 -10.27
CA PHE A 98 -1.10 -1.82 -11.26
C PHE A 98 -1.86 -2.15 -12.55
N SER A 99 -1.69 -3.36 -13.08
CA SER A 99 -2.42 -3.79 -14.28
C SER A 99 -3.96 -3.74 -14.12
N LEU A 100 -4.48 -4.01 -12.92
CA LEU A 100 -5.92 -3.92 -12.66
C LEU A 100 -6.39 -2.48 -12.51
N THR A 101 -5.59 -1.62 -11.88
CA THR A 101 -5.88 -0.18 -11.77
C THR A 101 -5.96 0.48 -13.14
N GLU A 102 -4.98 0.23 -14.02
CA GLU A 102 -5.02 0.72 -15.41
C GLU A 102 -6.27 0.23 -16.16
N LYS A 103 -6.67 -1.02 -15.92
CA LYS A 103 -7.92 -1.56 -16.49
C LYS A 103 -9.15 -0.87 -15.90
N LEU A 104 -9.16 -0.55 -14.61
CA LEU A 104 -10.25 0.18 -13.98
C LEU A 104 -10.37 1.60 -14.55
N GLU A 105 -9.24 2.29 -14.72
CA GLU A 105 -9.18 3.61 -15.35
C GLU A 105 -9.71 3.59 -16.78
N SER A 106 -9.41 2.53 -17.54
CA SER A 106 -9.93 2.37 -18.91
C SER A 106 -11.46 2.20 -18.99
N LEU A 107 -12.14 1.93 -17.87
CA LEU A 107 -13.60 1.84 -17.79
C LEU A 107 -14.27 3.17 -17.46
N ILE A 108 -13.49 4.21 -17.18
CA ILE A 108 -13.96 5.55 -16.86
C ILE A 108 -14.12 6.33 -18.17
N ASP A 109 -15.30 6.90 -18.37
CA ASP A 109 -15.60 7.72 -19.54
C ASP A 109 -14.98 9.13 -19.42
N GLU A 110 -15.02 9.92 -20.50
CA GLU A 110 -14.51 11.29 -20.54
C GLU A 110 -15.14 12.23 -19.48
N ASP A 111 -16.32 11.89 -18.98
CA ASP A 111 -17.01 12.63 -17.94
C ASP A 111 -16.56 12.24 -16.52
N GLY A 112 -15.66 11.26 -16.37
CA GLY A 112 -15.15 10.75 -15.11
C GLY A 112 -16.06 9.70 -14.46
N MET A 113 -17.08 9.22 -15.16
CA MET A 113 -18.03 8.24 -14.63
C MET A 113 -17.85 6.87 -15.25
N ILE A 114 -18.23 5.84 -14.51
CA ILE A 114 -18.34 4.48 -15.02
C ILE A 114 -19.78 4.28 -15.48
N THR A 115 -19.97 3.93 -16.75
CA THR A 115 -21.30 3.64 -17.31
C THR A 115 -21.95 2.44 -16.64
N GLU A 116 -23.28 2.35 -16.70
CA GLU A 116 -24.01 1.18 -16.17
C GLU A 116 -23.56 -0.13 -16.83
N GLN A 117 -23.14 -0.09 -18.10
CA GLN A 117 -22.63 -1.24 -18.84
C GLN A 117 -21.27 -1.71 -18.28
N ASN A 118 -20.42 -0.78 -17.86
CA ASN A 118 -19.09 -1.08 -17.32
C ASN A 118 -19.10 -1.32 -15.80
N ARG A 119 -20.17 -0.94 -15.09
CA ARG A 119 -20.26 -1.01 -13.63
C ARG A 119 -19.94 -2.40 -13.07
N GLY A 120 -20.52 -3.46 -13.64
CA GLY A 120 -20.27 -4.82 -13.16
C GLY A 120 -18.79 -5.20 -13.24
N LYS A 121 -18.15 -4.91 -14.37
CA LYS A 121 -16.73 -5.17 -14.58
C LYS A 121 -15.83 -4.30 -13.70
N ALA A 122 -16.22 -3.04 -13.46
CA ALA A 122 -15.51 -2.17 -12.56
C ALA A 122 -15.51 -2.69 -11.11
N VAL A 123 -16.66 -3.22 -10.66
CA VAL A 123 -16.77 -3.86 -9.33
C VAL A 123 -15.89 -5.10 -9.25
N GLU A 124 -15.92 -5.98 -10.24
CA GLU A 124 -15.07 -7.18 -10.28
C GLU A 124 -13.57 -6.83 -10.20
N ILE A 125 -13.14 -5.81 -10.96
CA ILE A 125 -11.75 -5.33 -10.94
C ILE A 125 -11.39 -4.72 -9.59
N ALA A 126 -12.28 -3.94 -8.99
CA ALA A 126 -12.06 -3.33 -7.67
C ALA A 126 -11.94 -4.40 -6.57
N GLU A 127 -12.81 -5.42 -6.58
CA GLU A 127 -12.74 -6.55 -5.65
C GLU A 127 -11.45 -7.36 -5.81
N ALA A 128 -11.05 -7.64 -7.04
CA ALA A 128 -9.80 -8.32 -7.33
C ALA A 128 -8.58 -7.50 -6.86
N THR A 129 -8.58 -6.19 -7.10
CA THR A 129 -7.51 -5.27 -6.68
C THR A 129 -7.39 -5.26 -5.16
N LYS A 130 -8.52 -5.15 -4.45
CA LYS A 130 -8.55 -5.19 -2.98
C LYS A 130 -8.00 -6.51 -2.42
N SER A 131 -8.41 -7.63 -3.01
CA SER A 131 -7.90 -8.96 -2.62
C SER A 131 -6.39 -9.07 -2.80
N LEU A 132 -5.85 -8.51 -3.89
CA LEU A 132 -4.41 -8.47 -4.13
C LEU A 132 -3.68 -7.53 -3.17
N GLN A 133 -4.25 -6.38 -2.81
CA GLN A 133 -3.68 -5.48 -1.80
C GLN A 133 -3.56 -6.18 -0.44
N THR A 134 -4.55 -6.97 -0.02
CA THR A 134 -4.42 -7.81 1.18
C THR A 134 -3.29 -8.82 1.04
N GLN A 135 -3.19 -9.50 -0.11
CA GLN A 135 -2.11 -10.47 -0.33
C GLN A 135 -0.72 -9.82 -0.31
N TYR A 136 -0.59 -8.65 -0.92
CA TYR A 136 0.63 -7.84 -0.87
C TYR A 136 0.98 -7.49 0.57
N GLN A 137 0.02 -6.94 1.32
CA GLN A 137 0.19 -6.59 2.72
C GLN A 137 0.68 -7.78 3.54
N ASN A 138 0.10 -8.97 3.38
CA ASN A 138 0.53 -10.16 4.11
C ASN A 138 1.97 -10.57 3.76
N LEU A 139 2.37 -10.41 2.50
CA LEU A 139 3.73 -10.71 2.05
C LEU A 139 4.75 -9.76 2.68
N VAL A 140 4.48 -8.45 2.66
CA VAL A 140 5.42 -7.40 3.10
C VAL A 140 5.40 -7.14 4.61
N SER A 141 4.29 -7.43 5.31
CA SER A 141 4.17 -7.30 6.77
C SER A 141 4.83 -8.44 7.55
N GLY A 142 5.07 -9.58 6.89
CA GLY A 142 5.53 -10.79 7.55
C GLY A 142 4.42 -11.70 8.07
N GLU A 143 3.15 -11.35 7.85
CA GLU A 143 2.00 -12.19 8.19
C GLU A 143 1.92 -13.47 7.36
N GLU A 144 0.99 -14.35 7.72
CA GLU A 144 0.71 -15.56 6.96
C GLU A 144 0.13 -15.22 5.58
N SER A 145 0.75 -15.78 4.54
CA SER A 145 0.32 -15.61 3.15
C SER A 145 -0.17 -16.93 2.59
N SER A 146 -1.41 -16.93 2.08
CA SER A 146 -1.99 -18.07 1.37
C SER A 146 -1.18 -18.43 0.12
N ILE A 147 -0.57 -17.45 -0.57
CA ILE A 147 0.30 -17.67 -1.73
C ILE A 147 1.55 -18.45 -1.30
N LEU A 148 2.19 -18.06 -0.18
CA LEU A 148 3.36 -18.78 0.34
C LEU A 148 3.01 -20.20 0.78
N GLN A 149 1.85 -20.41 1.39
CA GLN A 149 1.36 -21.73 1.77
C GLN A 149 1.13 -22.62 0.56
N ALA A 150 0.47 -22.10 -0.48
CA ALA A 150 0.23 -22.80 -1.74
C ALA A 150 1.56 -23.18 -2.44
N LEU A 151 2.50 -22.24 -2.55
CA LEU A 151 3.82 -22.49 -3.14
C LEU A 151 4.60 -23.56 -2.36
N SER A 152 4.54 -23.52 -1.04
CA SER A 152 5.19 -24.51 -0.16
C SER A 152 4.54 -25.89 -0.25
N ALA A 153 3.26 -25.97 -0.60
CA ALA A 153 2.57 -27.24 -0.83
C ALA A 153 2.97 -27.85 -2.19
N MET A 154 3.09 -27.05 -3.25
CA MET A 154 3.50 -27.55 -4.58
C MET A 154 4.95 -28.06 -4.61
N GLY A 155 5.84 -27.53 -3.79
CA GLY A 155 7.24 -27.97 -3.73
C GLY A 155 7.49 -29.27 -2.94
N LYS A 156 6.43 -29.95 -2.47
CA LYS A 156 6.52 -31.19 -1.67
C LYS A 156 6.08 -32.44 -2.43
N GLU A 157 5.74 -32.32 -3.71
CA GLU A 157 5.50 -33.44 -4.63
C GLU A 157 6.79 -33.86 -5.35
#